data_AF-A0A920WLV1-F1
#
_entry.id   AF-A0A920WLV1-F1
#
_cell.length_a   1.000
_cell.length_b   1.000
_cell.length_c   1.000
_cell.angle_alpha   90.00
_cell.angle_beta   90.00
_cell.angle_gamma   90.00
#
_symmetry.space_group_name_H-M   'P 1'
#
loop_
_entity.id
_entity.type
_entity.pdbx_description
1 polymer ?
#
loop_
_entity_poly.entity_id
_entity_poly.type
_entity_poly.pdbx_seq_one_letter_code
_entity_poly.pdbx_strand_id
1 'polypeptide(L)' 'MVAAAEPLDLPEGTIDIVGTGGGHGRRVAALNVSTMACFAAVGAGATVCKHGNRRASSTSGAFDLWRPSE' A
#
# COMPACT_ATOMS: atom_id res chain seq x y z
N MET A 1 14.76 2.60 -11.91
CA MET A 1 14.06 1.73 -10.93
C MET A 1 13.05 0.83 -11.63
N VAL A 2 12.07 1.36 -12.37
CA VAL A 2 11.06 0.54 -13.08
C VAL A 2 11.67 -0.50 -14.01
N ALA A 3 12.67 -0.13 -14.82
CA ALA A 3 13.35 -1.07 -15.74
C ALA A 3 14.14 -2.20 -15.04
N ALA A 4 14.36 -2.11 -13.73
CA ALA A 4 15.06 -3.12 -12.94
C ALA A 4 14.11 -3.87 -11.98
N ALA A 5 12.81 -3.54 -11.99
CA ALA A 5 11.82 -4.23 -11.20
C ALA A 5 11.38 -5.51 -11.90
N GLU A 6 10.99 -6.51 -11.12
CA GLU A 6 10.36 -7.72 -11.68
C GLU A 6 9.00 -7.34 -12.28
N PRO A 7 8.75 -7.63 -13.56
CA PRO A 7 7.48 -7.31 -14.18
C PRO A 7 6.36 -8.22 -13.65
N LEU A 8 5.16 -7.64 -13.51
CA LEU A 8 3.94 -8.37 -13.20
C LEU A 8 2.95 -8.14 -14.33
N ASP A 9 2.36 -9.23 -14.81
CA ASP A 9 1.25 -9.15 -15.77
C ASP A 9 -0.04 -8.91 -14.99
N LEU A 10 -0.72 -7.79 -15.25
CA LEU A 10 -1.86 -7.32 -14.47
C LEU A 10 -3.05 -7.06 -15.39
N PRO A 11 -4.29 -7.32 -14.95
CA PRO A 11 -5.49 -6.96 -15.71
C PRO A 11 -5.51 -5.47 -16.08
N GLU A 12 -6.03 -5.15 -17.25
CA GLU A 12 -6.24 -3.76 -17.67
C GLU A 12 -7.14 -3.03 -16.67
N GLY A 13 -6.81 -1.77 -16.38
CA GLY A 13 -7.55 -0.96 -15.41
C GLY A 13 -7.20 -1.25 -13.94
N THR A 14 -6.15 -2.05 -13.67
CA THR A 14 -5.63 -2.21 -12.30
C THR A 14 -5.12 -0.88 -11.75
N ILE A 15 -5.49 -0.54 -10.52
CA ILE A 15 -5.10 0.71 -9.84
C ILE A 15 -4.16 0.46 -8.65
N ASP A 16 -3.34 1.47 -8.31
CA ASP A 16 -2.55 1.53 -7.08
C ASP A 16 -3.04 2.68 -6.20
N ILE A 17 -3.10 2.45 -4.88
CA ILE A 17 -3.40 3.46 -3.88
C ILE A 17 -2.25 3.46 -2.88
N VAL A 18 -1.27 4.33 -3.09
CA VAL A 18 -0.04 4.39 -2.30
C VAL A 18 0.26 5.81 -1.81
N GLY A 19 1.06 5.93 -0.76
CA GLY A 19 1.57 7.21 -0.28
C GLY A 19 3.08 7.15 -0.14
N THR A 20 3.74 8.29 -0.31
CA THR A 20 5.21 8.41 -0.19
C THR A 20 5.73 8.12 1.23
N GLY A 21 4.87 8.27 2.24
CA GLY A 21 5.26 8.17 3.65
C GLY A 21 6.11 9.35 4.13
N GLY A 22 6.54 9.31 5.39
CA GLY A 22 7.52 10.26 5.94
C GLY A 22 7.00 11.67 6.31
N GLY A 23 5.71 11.98 6.10
CA GLY A 23 5.13 13.28 6.45
C GLY A 23 5.22 13.59 7.95
N HIS A 24 5.65 14.81 8.30
CA HIS A 24 5.90 15.24 9.69
C HIS A 24 4.70 15.03 10.63
N GLY A 25 3.48 15.35 10.19
CA GLY A 25 2.24 15.16 10.98
C GLY A 25 1.73 13.72 11.07
N ARG A 26 2.38 12.76 10.39
CA ARG A 26 1.96 11.35 10.30
C ARG A 26 2.86 10.42 11.12
N ARG A 27 3.74 10.97 11.95
CA ARG A 27 4.67 10.20 12.79
C ARG A 27 4.05 9.63 14.07
N VAL A 28 2.92 10.19 14.51
CA VAL A 28 2.31 9.84 15.82
C VAL A 28 1.08 8.93 15.67
N ALA A 29 0.31 9.06 14.59
CA ALA A 29 -0.94 8.32 14.39
C ALA A 29 -1.26 8.04 12.90
N ALA A 30 -0.25 7.80 12.05
CA ALA A 30 -0.56 7.28 10.72
C ALA A 30 -1.19 5.90 10.88
N LEU A 31 -2.44 5.78 10.48
CA LEU A 31 -3.11 4.52 10.21
C LEU A 31 -2.75 4.07 8.78
N ASN A 32 -2.94 2.78 8.49
CA ASN A 32 -2.77 2.18 7.16
C ASN A 32 -3.90 2.60 6.19
N VAL A 33 -4.20 3.90 6.11
CA VAL A 33 -5.32 4.46 5.35
C VAL A 33 -5.26 4.03 3.88
N SER A 34 -4.07 4.06 3.27
CA SER A 34 -3.93 3.63 1.86
C SER A 34 -4.23 2.13 1.67
N THR A 35 -3.92 1.28 2.65
CA THR A 35 -4.27 -0.14 2.62
C THR A 35 -5.77 -0.35 2.84
N MET A 36 -6.37 0.36 3.80
CA MET A 36 -7.83 0.31 4.02
C MET A 36 -8.61 0.78 2.80
N ALA A 37 -8.14 1.84 2.13
CA ALA A 37 -8.74 2.34 0.90
C ALA A 37 -8.68 1.31 -0.25
N CYS A 38 -7.63 0.47 -0.32
CA CYS A 38 -7.57 -0.63 -1.27
C CYS A 38 -8.72 -1.62 -1.06
N PHE A 39 -9.00 -2.01 0.19
CA PHE A 39 -10.12 -2.91 0.49
C PHE A 39 -11.47 -2.28 0.14
N ALA A 40 -11.66 -0.98 0.39
CA ALA A 40 -12.86 -0.27 -0.03
C ALA A 40 -13.02 -0.26 -1.57
N ALA A 41 -11.92 0.00 -2.31
CA ALA A 41 -11.93 0.02 -3.77
C ALA A 41 -12.23 -1.37 -4.37
N VAL A 42 -11.64 -2.43 -3.82
CA VAL A 42 -11.97 -3.81 -4.21
C VAL A 42 -13.43 -4.13 -3.92
N GLY A 43 -13.97 -3.71 -2.77
CA GLY A 43 -15.39 -3.84 -2.45
C GLY A 43 -16.32 -3.11 -3.43
N ALA A 44 -15.82 -2.06 -4.09
CA ALA A 44 -16.52 -1.32 -5.13
C ALA A 44 -16.31 -1.89 -6.55
N GLY A 45 -15.56 -3.00 -6.70
CA GLY A 45 -15.35 -3.68 -7.98
C GLY A 45 -14.06 -3.30 -8.72
N ALA A 46 -13.16 -2.51 -8.12
CA ALA A 46 -11.87 -2.21 -8.72
C ALA A 46 -10.90 -3.40 -8.58
N THR A 47 -10.03 -3.58 -9.58
CA THR A 47 -8.84 -4.44 -9.44
C THR A 47 -7.71 -3.60 -8.87
N VAL A 48 -7.12 -4.01 -7.75
CA VAL A 48 -6.10 -3.22 -7.04
C VAL A 48 -4.80 -4.00 -6.91
N CYS A 49 -3.69 -3.42 -7.37
CA CYS A 49 -2.33 -3.90 -7.11
C CYS A 49 -1.58 -2.80 -6.36
N LYS A 50 -1.31 -3.04 -5.07
CA LYS A 50 -0.74 -2.03 -4.18
C LYS A 50 0.78 -2.14 -4.08
N HIS A 51 1.50 -1.07 -4.38
CA HIS A 51 2.90 -0.96 -3.94
C HIS A 51 2.97 -0.62 -2.44
N GLY A 52 3.85 -1.30 -1.71
CA GLY A 52 3.96 -1.12 -0.27
C GLY A 52 5.27 -1.65 0.31
N ASN A 53 5.63 -1.12 1.48
CA ASN A 53 6.81 -1.53 2.25
C ASN A 53 6.49 -1.56 3.76
N ARG A 54 7.43 -2.04 4.57
CA ARG A 54 7.43 -1.91 6.03
C ARG A 54 7.66 -0.47 6.44
N ARG A 55 7.32 -0.17 7.69
CA ARG A 55 7.52 1.10 8.37
C ARG A 55 8.97 1.59 8.26
N ALA A 56 9.22 2.65 7.49
CA ALA A 56 10.52 3.31 7.48
C ALA A 56 10.67 4.37 8.60
N SER A 57 9.66 5.22 8.81
CA SER A 57 9.73 6.34 9.79
C SER A 57 8.39 6.81 10.39
N SER A 58 7.25 6.60 9.73
CA SER A 58 5.86 6.86 10.22
C SER A 58 5.30 5.70 11.03
N THR A 59 4.31 5.81 11.92
CA THR A 59 3.78 4.68 12.73
C THR A 59 3.14 3.50 11.96
N SER A 60 2.94 3.60 10.65
CA SER A 60 2.31 2.57 9.83
C SER A 60 3.12 2.23 8.58
N GLY A 61 3.26 0.93 8.28
CA GLY A 61 3.67 0.39 6.98
C GLY A 61 2.67 -0.65 6.48
N ALA A 62 2.49 -0.72 5.15
CA ALA A 62 1.49 -1.60 4.55
C ALA A 62 1.76 -3.09 4.85
N PHE A 63 3.04 -3.47 4.86
CA PHE A 63 3.46 -4.85 5.13
C PHE A 63 3.42 -5.22 6.62
N ASP A 64 3.38 -4.25 7.52
CA ASP A 64 3.30 -4.50 8.97
C ASP A 64 1.88 -4.87 9.41
N LEU A 65 0.85 -4.44 8.65
CA LEU A 65 -0.54 -4.85 8.85
C LEU A 65 -0.82 -6.27 8.32
N TRP A 66 -0.12 -6.68 7.26
CA TRP A 66 -0.46 -7.86 6.49
C TRP A 66 0.41 -9.08 6.79
N ARG A 67 1.18 -9.07 7.88
CA ARG A 67 1.89 -10.29 8.30
C ARG A 67 0.84 -11.27 8.86
N PRO A 68 0.67 -12.48 8.29
CA PRO A 68 -0.04 -13.53 8.99
C PRO A 68 0.65 -13.74 10.35
N SER A 69 -0.12 -13.93 11.42
CA SER A 69 0.46 -14.56 12.61
C SER A 69 1.05 -15.90 12.16
N GLU A 70 2.17 -16.30 12.73
CA GLU A 70 2.72 -17.64 12.51
C GLU A 70 1.66 -18.74 12.61
#